data_AF-A0A0Q9KLY0-F1
#
_entry.id   AF-A0A0Q9KLY0-F1
#
_cell.length_a   1.000
_cell.length_b   1.000
_cell.length_c   1.000
_cell.angle_alpha   90.00
_cell.angle_beta   90.00
_cell.angle_gamma   90.00
#
_symmetry.space_group_name_H-M   'P 1'
#
loop_
_entity.id
_entity.type
_entity.pdbx_description
1 polymer ?
#
loop_
_entity_poly.entity_id
_entity_poly.type
_entity_poly.pdbx_seq_one_letter_code
_entity_poly.pdbx_strand_id
1 'polypeptide(L)'
;MADRELTSELRHRQQQRRTTTTILVVLLALFFAFWYAYSYYRDSTRVAAPSSTEVTCTPFDPKAPAPGNTTVNVYNATSKNGLAGRTAADVERRGFKVGTVANDPLNRKVTGPAEVRFGPRGKSRAPLVVPLGGKGTKQVADKRKDATVDLVLGETFSKLGPAPTPTGTPMCPSPSTEPTASSSGAPSSSASSSSAG
;
A
#
# COMPACT_ATOMS: atom_id res chain seq x y z
N MET A 1 -27.59 -22.93 67.59
CA MET A 1 -28.16 -22.97 66.23
C MET A 1 -27.52 -21.96 65.27
N ALA A 2 -26.89 -20.89 65.75
CA ALA A 2 -26.20 -19.89 64.91
C ALA A 2 -24.94 -20.40 64.18
N ASP A 3 -24.27 -21.44 64.68
CA ASP A 3 -23.01 -21.93 64.09
C ASP A 3 -23.19 -22.67 62.75
N ARG A 4 -24.39 -23.18 62.46
CA ARG A 4 -24.64 -23.88 61.18
C ARG A 4 -24.83 -22.88 60.03
N GLU A 5 -25.44 -21.74 60.29
CA GLU A 5 -25.68 -20.65 59.32
C GLU A 5 -24.38 -19.95 58.89
N LEU A 6 -23.40 -19.77 59.79
CA LEU A 6 -22.10 -19.17 59.44
C LEU A 6 -21.26 -20.05 58.51
N THR A 7 -21.43 -21.37 58.57
CA THR A 7 -20.62 -22.31 57.77
C THR A 7 -21.11 -22.52 56.34
N SER A 8 -22.37 -22.18 56.03
CA SER A 8 -22.91 -22.21 54.65
C SER A 8 -22.47 -20.96 53.87
N GLU A 9 -22.51 -19.78 54.50
CA GLU A 9 -22.11 -18.49 53.91
C GLU A 9 -20.62 -18.45 53.50
N LEU A 10 -19.73 -19.04 54.30
CA LEU A 10 -18.29 -19.09 53.98
C LEU A 10 -17.96 -20.01 52.79
N ARG A 11 -18.69 -21.14 52.65
CA ARG A 11 -18.50 -22.08 51.54
C ARG A 11 -18.91 -21.46 50.21
N HIS A 12 -19.97 -20.65 50.22
CA HIS A 12 -20.45 -19.99 49.01
C HIS A 12 -19.47 -18.92 48.51
N ARG A 13 -18.90 -18.11 49.41
CA ARG A 13 -17.89 -17.09 49.09
C ARG A 13 -16.58 -17.69 48.58
N GLN A 14 -16.16 -18.85 49.09
CA GLN A 14 -14.95 -19.53 48.62
C GLN A 14 -15.14 -20.17 47.25
N GLN A 15 -16.31 -20.79 46.98
CA GLN A 15 -16.63 -21.32 45.65
C GLN A 15 -16.74 -20.19 44.62
N GLN A 16 -17.38 -19.06 44.97
CA GLN A 16 -17.44 -17.88 44.11
C GLN A 16 -16.05 -17.32 43.81
N ARG A 17 -15.15 -17.23 44.81
CA ARG A 17 -13.76 -16.81 44.55
C ARG A 17 -13.05 -17.74 43.58
N ARG A 18 -13.19 -19.06 43.75
CA ARG A 18 -12.57 -20.06 42.86
C ARG A 18 -13.13 -20.00 41.44
N THR A 19 -14.45 -19.86 41.28
CA THR A 19 -15.07 -19.72 39.96
C THR A 19 -14.73 -18.39 39.30
N THR A 20 -14.65 -17.30 40.06
CA THR A 20 -14.23 -16.00 39.52
C THR A 20 -12.78 -16.04 39.05
N THR A 21 -11.89 -16.69 39.83
CA THR A 21 -10.49 -16.86 39.43
C THR A 21 -10.35 -17.73 38.18
N THR A 22 -11.09 -18.84 38.07
CA THR A 22 -11.04 -19.67 36.85
C THR A 22 -11.61 -18.95 35.64
N ILE A 23 -12.73 -18.23 35.78
CA ILE A 23 -13.31 -17.42 34.70
C ILE A 23 -12.31 -16.34 34.26
N LEU A 24 -11.65 -15.65 35.20
CA LEU A 24 -10.64 -14.65 34.88
C LEU A 24 -9.48 -15.26 34.09
N VAL A 25 -8.94 -16.41 34.53
CA VAL A 25 -7.84 -17.10 33.84
C VAL A 25 -8.26 -17.53 32.43
N VAL A 26 -9.48 -18.05 32.26
CA VAL A 26 -10.01 -18.44 30.94
C VAL A 26 -10.17 -17.21 30.03
N LEU A 27 -10.72 -16.10 30.54
CA LEU A 27 -10.84 -14.86 29.77
C LEU A 27 -9.48 -14.29 29.37
N LEU A 28 -8.50 -14.36 30.25
CA LEU A 28 -7.13 -13.91 29.98
C LEU A 28 -6.48 -14.77 28.90
N ALA A 29 -6.65 -16.09 28.96
CA ALA A 29 -6.16 -17.01 27.94
C ALA A 29 -6.82 -16.75 26.57
N LEU A 30 -8.13 -16.52 26.53
CA LEU A 30 -8.86 -16.17 25.30
C LEU A 30 -8.40 -14.82 24.74
N PHE A 31 -8.16 -13.83 25.60
CA PHE A 31 -7.63 -12.53 25.19
C PHE A 31 -6.25 -12.67 24.54
N PHE A 32 -5.34 -13.43 25.15
CA PHE A 32 -4.01 -13.69 24.58
C PHE A 32 -4.08 -14.46 23.25
N ALA A 33 -4.93 -15.48 23.16
CA ALA A 33 -5.13 -16.22 21.92
C ALA A 33 -5.68 -15.31 20.80
N PHE A 34 -6.66 -14.47 21.12
CA PHE A 34 -7.20 -13.49 20.19
C PHE A 34 -6.16 -12.44 19.78
N TRP A 35 -5.37 -11.92 20.74
CA TRP A 35 -4.33 -10.95 20.46
C TRP A 35 -3.21 -11.54 19.58
N TYR A 36 -2.81 -12.78 19.84
CA TYR A 36 -1.83 -13.52 19.04
C TYR A 36 -2.34 -13.80 17.63
N ALA A 37 -3.60 -14.24 17.48
CA ALA A 37 -4.22 -14.40 16.17
C ALA A 37 -4.30 -13.05 15.42
N TYR A 38 -4.68 -11.98 16.11
CA TYR A 38 -4.74 -10.63 15.54
C TYR A 38 -3.36 -10.12 15.11
N SER A 39 -2.30 -10.34 15.90
CA SER A 39 -0.93 -9.98 15.50
C SER A 39 -0.46 -10.78 14.30
N TYR A 40 -0.79 -12.08 14.23
CA TYR A 40 -0.50 -12.92 13.07
C TYR A 40 -1.17 -12.40 11.79
N TYR A 41 -2.44 -11.96 11.87
CA TYR A 41 -3.13 -11.32 10.75
C TYR A 41 -2.53 -9.98 10.33
N ARG A 42 -2.03 -9.18 11.28
CA ARG A 42 -1.32 -7.93 10.96
C ARG A 42 0.05 -8.19 10.34
N ASP A 43 0.78 -9.22 10.79
CA ASP A 43 2.10 -9.55 10.26
C ASP A 43 2.03 -10.19 8.86
N SER A 44 0.95 -10.91 8.56
CA SER A 44 0.61 -11.38 7.21
C SER A 44 0.39 -10.26 6.18
N THR A 45 0.35 -8.99 6.63
CA THR A 45 0.31 -7.81 5.75
C THR A 45 1.66 -7.11 5.60
N ARG A 46 2.74 -7.63 6.20
CA ARG A 46 4.11 -7.29 5.83
C ARG A 46 4.45 -8.06 4.57
N VAL A 47 4.19 -7.44 3.42
CA VAL A 47 4.80 -7.86 2.16
C VAL A 47 6.31 -7.82 2.39
N ALA A 48 6.97 -8.97 2.20
CA ALA A 48 8.43 -9.07 2.21
C ALA A 48 8.99 -7.90 1.39
N ALA A 49 9.98 -7.19 1.95
CA ALA A 49 10.78 -6.27 1.17
C ALA A 49 11.20 -7.01 -0.11
N PRO A 50 11.01 -6.44 -1.31
CA PRO A 50 11.40 -7.13 -2.52
C PRO A 50 12.88 -7.45 -2.41
N SER A 51 13.21 -8.74 -2.34
CA SER A 51 14.57 -9.22 -2.52
C SER A 51 15.09 -8.60 -3.81
N SER A 52 16.22 -7.89 -3.70
CA SER A 52 16.88 -7.11 -4.75
C SER A 52 16.59 -7.64 -6.14
N THR A 53 15.60 -7.03 -6.79
CA THR A 53 15.44 -7.18 -8.24
C THR A 53 16.57 -6.37 -8.84
N GLU A 54 17.37 -7.02 -9.68
CA GLU A 54 18.41 -6.37 -10.46
C GLU A 54 17.88 -5.05 -11.02
N VAL A 55 18.59 -3.97 -10.70
CA VAL A 55 18.25 -2.62 -11.12
C VAL A 55 18.57 -2.51 -12.61
N THR A 56 17.66 -2.97 -13.47
CA THR A 56 17.69 -2.67 -14.90
C THR A 56 17.24 -1.23 -15.06
N CYS A 57 18.17 -0.29 -14.95
CA CYS A 57 17.84 1.12 -15.09
C CYS A 57 17.32 1.40 -16.52
N THR A 58 16.15 2.02 -16.61
CA THR A 58 15.43 2.31 -17.85
C THR A 58 15.53 3.82 -18.10
N PRO A 59 15.81 4.31 -19.32
CA PRO A 59 15.89 5.74 -19.57
C PRO A 59 14.58 6.45 -19.17
N PHE A 60 14.71 7.62 -18.54
CA PHE A 60 13.59 8.44 -18.09
C PHE A 60 12.72 8.85 -19.28
N ASP A 61 11.49 8.35 -19.34
CA ASP A 61 10.48 8.84 -20.27
C ASP A 61 9.62 9.92 -19.57
N PRO A 62 9.77 11.21 -19.90
CA PRO A 62 8.95 12.27 -19.32
C PRO A 62 7.45 12.12 -19.65
N LYS A 63 7.09 11.28 -20.64
CA LYS A 63 5.70 10.95 -20.99
C LYS A 63 5.18 9.74 -20.23
N ALA A 64 6.02 9.08 -19.42
CA ALA A 64 5.59 7.96 -18.61
C ALA A 64 4.46 8.40 -17.64
N PRO A 65 3.41 7.58 -17.50
CA PRO A 65 2.39 7.80 -16.49
C PRO A 65 3.02 7.84 -15.10
N ALA A 66 2.80 8.95 -14.38
CA ALA A 66 3.18 9.11 -12.98
C ALA A 66 1.93 9.37 -12.13
N PRO A 67 1.93 9.03 -10.81
CA PRO A 67 0.81 9.34 -9.92
C PRO A 67 0.39 10.82 -9.99
N GLY A 68 1.37 11.73 -9.93
CA GLY A 68 1.12 13.18 -9.97
C GLY A 68 0.47 13.69 -11.25
N ASN A 69 0.57 12.94 -12.35
CA ASN A 69 -0.03 13.27 -13.65
C ASN A 69 -1.24 12.36 -14.00
N THR A 70 -1.75 11.64 -13.01
CA THR A 70 -2.89 10.72 -13.13
C THR A 70 -4.05 11.22 -12.30
N THR A 71 -5.14 11.58 -12.98
CA THR A 71 -6.39 11.98 -12.32
C THR A 71 -7.25 10.75 -12.07
N VAL A 72 -7.56 10.52 -10.79
CA VAL A 72 -8.36 9.39 -10.32
C VAL A 72 -9.67 9.91 -9.74
N ASN A 73 -10.79 9.46 -10.28
CA ASN A 73 -12.10 9.63 -9.65
C ASN A 73 -12.34 8.45 -8.70
N VAL A 74 -12.87 8.69 -7.52
CA VAL A 74 -13.17 7.65 -6.54
C VAL A 74 -14.67 7.52 -6.36
N TYR A 75 -15.21 6.39 -6.77
CA TYR A 75 -16.65 6.11 -6.67
C TYR A 75 -16.95 5.03 -5.64
N ASN A 76 -18.01 5.20 -4.87
CA ASN A 76 -18.51 4.19 -3.95
C ASN A 76 -19.66 3.41 -4.60
N ALA A 77 -19.45 2.12 -4.85
CA ALA A 77 -20.51 1.21 -5.32
C ALA A 77 -21.08 0.33 -4.17
N THR A 78 -20.96 0.80 -2.92
CA THR A 78 -21.41 0.09 -1.71
C THR A 78 -22.35 0.96 -0.88
N SER A 79 -23.00 0.35 0.12
CA SER A 79 -23.81 1.05 1.11
C SER A 79 -23.00 1.70 2.25
N LYS A 80 -21.65 1.60 2.23
CA LYS A 80 -20.79 2.14 3.28
C LYS A 80 -20.64 3.66 3.11
N ASN A 81 -21.17 4.44 4.04
CA ASN A 81 -21.11 5.90 4.00
C ASN A 81 -19.67 6.42 4.16
N GLY A 82 -19.30 7.42 3.35
CA GLY A 82 -17.99 8.08 3.43
C GLY A 82 -16.79 7.26 2.93
N LEU A 83 -17.03 6.07 2.37
CA LEU A 83 -15.95 5.18 1.89
C LEU A 83 -15.12 5.84 0.78
N ALA A 84 -15.77 6.44 -0.22
CA ALA A 84 -15.10 7.13 -1.30
C ALA A 84 -14.26 8.32 -0.80
N GLY A 85 -14.78 9.12 0.12
CA GLY A 85 -14.07 10.27 0.69
C GLY A 85 -12.80 9.87 1.44
N ARG A 86 -12.87 8.86 2.31
CA ARG A 86 -11.70 8.34 3.02
C ARG A 86 -10.66 7.78 2.05
N THR A 87 -11.11 6.99 1.08
CA THR A 87 -10.23 6.39 0.09
C THR A 87 -9.60 7.44 -0.83
N ALA A 88 -10.32 8.50 -1.19
CA ALA A 88 -9.81 9.61 -1.96
C ALA A 88 -8.66 10.33 -1.24
N ALA A 89 -8.82 10.63 0.05
CA ALA A 89 -7.74 11.21 0.85
C ALA A 89 -6.51 10.30 0.88
N ASP A 90 -6.70 8.98 0.97
CA ASP A 90 -5.60 8.02 0.95
C ASP A 90 -4.93 7.89 -0.44
N VAL A 91 -5.69 8.03 -1.52
CA VAL A 91 -5.20 8.09 -2.91
C VAL A 91 -4.38 9.36 -3.14
N GLU A 92 -4.85 10.50 -2.65
CA GLU A 92 -4.13 11.77 -2.69
C GLU A 92 -2.80 11.70 -1.94
N ARG A 93 -2.78 11.09 -0.74
CA ARG A 93 -1.53 10.84 0.01
C ARG A 93 -0.53 9.94 -0.73
N ARG A 94 -0.97 9.22 -1.77
CA ARG A 94 -0.11 8.41 -2.64
C ARG A 94 0.36 9.19 -3.88
N GLY A 95 0.12 10.50 -3.92
CA GLY A 95 0.58 11.41 -4.96
C GLY A 95 -0.29 11.44 -6.20
N PHE A 96 -1.50 10.87 -6.17
CA PHE A 96 -2.45 10.98 -7.26
C PHE A 96 -3.24 12.28 -7.22
N LYS A 97 -3.63 12.78 -8.40
CA LYS A 97 -4.63 13.86 -8.46
C LYS A 97 -6.02 13.25 -8.27
N VAL A 98 -6.73 13.65 -7.23
CA VAL A 98 -8.12 13.23 -7.04
C VAL A 98 -9.03 14.16 -7.86
N GLY A 99 -9.91 13.57 -8.65
CA GLY A 99 -10.97 14.27 -9.36
C GLY A 99 -12.28 14.21 -8.59
N THR A 100 -13.25 13.49 -9.15
CA THR A 100 -14.58 13.33 -8.56
C THR A 100 -14.57 12.33 -7.41
N VAL A 101 -15.28 12.65 -6.33
CA VAL A 101 -15.54 11.73 -5.21
C VAL A 101 -17.05 11.65 -5.00
N ALA A 102 -17.66 10.50 -5.31
CA ALA A 102 -19.11 10.35 -5.28
C ALA A 102 -19.55 8.88 -5.11
N ASN A 103 -20.85 8.63 -5.07
CA ASN A 103 -21.40 7.28 -5.28
C ASN A 103 -21.35 6.92 -6.78
N ASP A 104 -21.24 5.63 -7.10
CA ASP A 104 -21.17 5.17 -8.49
C ASP A 104 -22.50 5.47 -9.23
N PRO A 105 -22.49 6.32 -10.26
CA PRO A 105 -23.72 6.68 -10.99
C PRO A 105 -24.38 5.50 -11.70
N LEU A 106 -23.62 4.43 -11.97
CA LEU A 106 -24.16 3.23 -12.61
C LEU A 106 -25.05 2.40 -11.67
N ASN A 107 -25.00 2.62 -10.35
CA ASN A 107 -25.78 1.88 -9.36
C ASN A 107 -25.68 0.34 -9.49
N ARG A 108 -24.55 -0.15 -10.02
CA ARG A 108 -24.29 -1.58 -10.19
C ARG A 108 -23.46 -2.09 -9.02
N LYS A 109 -23.76 -3.31 -8.57
CA LYS A 109 -22.97 -3.97 -7.53
C LYS A 109 -21.61 -4.40 -8.08
N VAL A 110 -20.55 -3.92 -7.42
CA VAL A 110 -19.19 -4.41 -7.59
C VAL A 110 -18.93 -5.42 -6.48
N THR A 111 -19.02 -6.72 -6.80
CA THR A 111 -18.85 -7.82 -5.82
C THR A 111 -17.40 -8.00 -5.37
N GLY A 112 -16.45 -7.69 -6.27
CA GLY A 112 -15.03 -7.66 -5.98
C GLY A 112 -14.63 -6.47 -5.08
N PRO A 113 -13.33 -6.34 -4.76
CA PRO A 113 -12.86 -5.26 -3.90
C PRO A 113 -12.91 -3.91 -4.63
N ALA A 114 -12.60 -3.89 -5.93
CA ALA A 114 -12.72 -2.68 -6.73
C ALA A 114 -12.84 -3.02 -8.22
N GLU A 115 -13.30 -2.04 -8.97
CA GLU A 115 -13.28 -2.02 -10.43
C GLU A 115 -12.59 -0.72 -10.89
N VAL A 116 -11.63 -0.85 -11.78
CA VAL A 116 -10.92 0.29 -12.37
C VAL A 116 -11.43 0.50 -13.79
N ARG A 117 -12.11 1.62 -14.01
CA ARG A 117 -12.71 1.96 -15.31
C ARG A 117 -11.87 3.02 -16.01
N PHE A 118 -11.59 2.82 -17.29
CA PHE A 118 -10.75 3.74 -18.06
C PHE A 118 -11.10 3.73 -19.55
N GLY A 119 -10.96 4.90 -20.18
CA GLY A 119 -11.03 5.04 -21.62
C GLY A 119 -9.70 4.79 -22.33
N PRO A 120 -9.68 4.87 -23.67
CA PRO A 120 -8.46 4.66 -24.46
C PRO A 120 -7.29 5.58 -24.06
N ARG A 121 -7.56 6.83 -23.68
CA ARG A 121 -6.52 7.80 -23.24
C ARG A 121 -6.05 7.59 -21.79
N GLY A 122 -6.87 6.92 -20.97
CA GLY A 122 -6.55 6.54 -19.59
C GLY A 122 -5.86 5.17 -19.48
N LYS A 123 -5.83 4.39 -20.56
CA LYS A 123 -5.30 3.02 -20.58
C LYS A 123 -3.86 2.90 -20.08
N SER A 124 -2.99 3.87 -20.39
CA SER A 124 -1.60 3.87 -19.90
C SER A 124 -1.50 4.18 -18.40
N ARG A 125 -2.48 4.88 -17.83
CA ARG A 125 -2.53 5.25 -16.40
C ARG A 125 -3.20 4.19 -15.53
N ALA A 126 -4.08 3.37 -16.11
CA ALA A 126 -4.80 2.33 -15.38
C ALA A 126 -3.89 1.37 -14.58
N PRO A 127 -2.72 0.92 -15.07
CA PRO A 127 -1.81 0.06 -14.31
C PRO A 127 -1.31 0.67 -12.99
N LEU A 128 -1.28 2.00 -12.86
CA LEU A 128 -0.95 2.66 -11.60
C LEU A 128 -2.09 2.58 -10.58
N VAL A 129 -3.34 2.53 -11.06
CA VAL A 129 -4.54 2.58 -10.21
C VAL A 129 -5.04 1.17 -9.84
N VAL A 130 -4.85 0.17 -10.70
CA VAL A 130 -5.27 -1.23 -10.41
C VAL A 130 -4.74 -1.76 -9.07
N PRO A 131 -3.45 -1.58 -8.71
CA PRO A 131 -2.93 -2.05 -7.43
C PRO A 131 -3.61 -1.39 -6.21
N LEU A 132 -4.13 -0.16 -6.37
CA LEU A 132 -4.82 0.59 -5.32
C LEU A 132 -6.12 -0.11 -4.88
N GLY A 133 -6.82 -0.75 -5.81
CA GLY A 133 -8.03 -1.52 -5.51
C GLY A 133 -7.80 -2.84 -4.77
N GLY A 134 -6.54 -3.31 -4.71
CA GLY A 134 -6.17 -4.58 -4.07
C GLY A 134 -6.28 -5.81 -4.98
N LYS A 135 -5.97 -6.99 -4.43
CA LYS A 135 -6.02 -8.27 -5.15
C LYS A 135 -7.46 -8.58 -5.58
N GLY A 136 -7.67 -8.89 -6.85
CA GLY A 136 -9.00 -9.15 -7.41
C GLY A 136 -9.70 -7.92 -8.00
N THR A 137 -9.01 -6.79 -8.09
CA THR A 137 -9.50 -5.61 -8.82
C THR A 137 -9.74 -5.94 -10.28
N LYS A 138 -10.94 -5.64 -10.78
CA LYS A 138 -11.29 -5.83 -12.19
C LYS A 138 -10.92 -4.58 -12.99
N GLN A 139 -10.50 -4.78 -14.22
CA GLN A 139 -10.24 -3.70 -15.17
C GLN A 139 -11.38 -3.66 -16.20
N VAL A 140 -11.95 -2.47 -16.41
CA VAL A 140 -13.05 -2.28 -17.35
C VAL A 140 -12.68 -1.15 -18.30
N ALA A 141 -12.49 -1.51 -19.57
CA ALA A 141 -12.32 -0.53 -20.62
C ALA A 141 -13.69 0.06 -20.98
N ASP A 142 -13.80 1.38 -20.97
CA ASP A 142 -14.97 2.10 -21.45
C ASP A 142 -14.63 2.95 -22.69
N LYS A 143 -15.65 3.67 -23.19
CA LYS A 143 -15.56 4.47 -24.42
C LYS A 143 -15.36 5.97 -24.14
N ARG A 144 -14.99 6.38 -22.91
CA ARG A 144 -14.80 7.79 -22.58
C ARG A 144 -13.61 8.38 -23.35
N LYS A 145 -13.66 9.68 -23.63
CA LYS A 145 -12.65 10.40 -24.40
C LYS A 145 -11.66 11.21 -23.54
N ASP A 146 -11.82 11.19 -22.22
CA ASP A 146 -10.87 11.80 -21.30
C ASP A 146 -9.78 10.79 -20.87
N ALA A 147 -8.76 11.31 -20.18
CA ALA A 147 -7.64 10.52 -19.66
C ALA A 147 -7.81 10.14 -18.17
N THR A 148 -9.01 10.33 -17.61
CA THR A 148 -9.28 10.03 -16.20
C THR A 148 -9.44 8.53 -16.01
N VAL A 149 -9.18 8.09 -14.77
CA VAL A 149 -9.35 6.71 -14.35
C VAL A 149 -10.29 6.69 -13.16
N ASP A 150 -11.31 5.85 -13.21
CA ASP A 150 -12.23 5.70 -12.08
C ASP A 150 -11.79 4.50 -11.24
N LEU A 151 -11.63 4.73 -9.94
CA LEU A 151 -11.51 3.69 -8.93
C LEU A 151 -12.88 3.51 -8.27
N VAL A 152 -13.57 2.43 -8.62
CA VAL A 152 -14.90 2.11 -8.12
C VAL A 152 -14.76 1.08 -7.01
N LEU A 153 -15.14 1.45 -5.79
CA LEU A 153 -14.98 0.63 -4.60
C LEU A 153 -16.15 -0.33 -4.46
N GLY A 154 -15.84 -1.61 -4.34
CA GLY A 154 -16.82 -2.68 -4.23
C GLY A 154 -17.04 -3.18 -2.79
N GLU A 155 -17.97 -4.11 -2.63
CA GLU A 155 -18.48 -4.53 -1.32
C GLU A 155 -17.38 -5.10 -0.40
N THR A 156 -16.44 -5.81 -0.99
CA THR A 156 -15.30 -6.43 -0.30
C THR A 156 -14.10 -5.50 -0.13
N PHE A 157 -14.22 -4.22 -0.54
CA PHE A 157 -13.19 -3.21 -0.29
C PHE A 157 -13.04 -2.97 1.22
N SER A 158 -11.78 -2.97 1.67
CA SER A 158 -11.43 -2.78 3.07
C SER A 158 -10.35 -1.71 3.25
N LYS A 159 -9.29 -1.78 2.44
CA LYS A 159 -8.20 -0.82 2.43
C LYS A 159 -7.61 -0.71 1.03
N LEU A 160 -6.93 0.39 0.78
CA LEU A 160 -6.07 0.51 -0.38
C LEU A 160 -5.02 -0.61 -0.39
N GLY A 161 -4.82 -1.19 -1.58
CA GLY A 161 -3.71 -2.10 -1.83
C GLY A 161 -2.35 -1.40 -1.70
N PRO A 162 -1.23 -2.06 -2.06
CA PRO A 162 0.08 -1.43 -2.02
C PRO A 162 0.11 -0.18 -2.90
N ALA A 163 0.90 0.82 -2.51
CA ALA A 163 1.14 1.96 -3.39
C ALA A 163 1.83 1.43 -4.64
N PRO A 164 1.44 1.90 -5.84
CA PRO A 164 2.20 1.59 -7.03
C PRO A 164 3.59 2.14 -6.79
N THR A 165 4.59 1.26 -6.82
CA THR A 165 5.96 1.70 -6.91
C THR A 165 6.04 2.55 -8.18
N PRO A 166 6.47 3.82 -8.09
CA PRO A 166 6.74 4.57 -9.31
C PRO A 166 7.70 3.71 -10.14
N THR A 167 7.33 3.37 -11.37
CA THR A 167 8.21 2.68 -12.33
C THR A 167 9.38 3.59 -12.78
N GLY A 168 9.75 4.57 -11.95
CA GLY A 168 11.05 5.20 -12.02
C GLY A 168 12.05 4.24 -11.39
N THR A 169 12.60 3.35 -12.22
CA THR A 169 13.90 2.75 -11.95
C THR A 169 14.86 3.86 -11.53
N PRO A 170 15.78 3.62 -10.55
CA PRO A 170 16.76 4.62 -10.18
C PRO A 170 17.48 5.06 -11.46
N MET A 171 17.60 6.37 -11.62
CA MET A 171 18.17 7.03 -12.79
C MET A 171 19.50 6.36 -13.12
N CYS A 172 19.67 5.85 -14.35
CA CYS A 172 21.04 5.70 -14.83
C CYS A 172 21.63 7.13 -14.84
N PRO A 173 22.90 7.35 -14.43
CA PRO A 173 23.54 8.64 -14.63
C PRO A 173 23.42 9.04 -16.11
N SER A 174 23.09 10.31 -16.37
CA SER A 174 23.12 10.86 -17.73
C SER A 174 24.46 10.48 -18.38
N PRO A 175 24.52 10.02 -19.65
CA PRO A 175 25.80 9.93 -20.33
C PRO A 175 26.40 11.33 -20.32
N SER A 176 27.47 11.50 -19.55
CA SER A 176 28.16 12.78 -19.43
C SER A 176 28.78 13.07 -20.80
N THR A 177 28.15 13.92 -21.60
CA THR A 177 28.84 14.66 -22.65
C THR A 177 29.59 15.80 -21.98
N GLU A 178 30.69 15.46 -21.32
CA GLU A 178 31.69 16.42 -20.89
C GLU A 178 33.03 15.93 -21.47
N PRO A 179 33.69 16.72 -22.34
CA PRO A 179 35.01 16.35 -22.84
C PRO A 179 35.95 16.34 -21.65
N THR A 180 36.63 15.22 -21.44
CA THR A 180 37.61 14.99 -20.38
C THR A 180 38.68 16.10 -20.38
N ALA A 181 38.47 17.13 -19.57
CA ALA A 181 39.54 17.92 -18.98
C ALA A 181 39.76 17.38 -17.58
N SER A 182 40.54 16.30 -17.46
CA SER A 182 40.97 15.78 -16.17
C SER A 182 42.49 15.83 -16.10
N SER A 183 42.96 16.88 -15.43
CA SER A 183 44.30 17.01 -14.88
C SER A 183 44.64 15.83 -13.97
N SER A 184 45.82 15.23 -14.15
CA SER A 184 46.45 14.44 -13.10
C SER A 184 47.94 14.76 -13.07
N GLY A 185 48.43 15.27 -11.93
CA GLY A 185 49.82 15.67 -11.72
C GLY A 185 50.61 14.67 -10.87
N ALA A 186 51.82 14.36 -11.38
CA ALA A 186 53.12 14.09 -10.69
C ALA A 186 53.29 12.84 -9.78
N PRO A 187 54.53 12.36 -9.42
CA PRO A 187 55.91 12.65 -9.92
C PRO A 187 56.84 11.38 -10.14
N SER A 188 58.11 11.61 -10.54
CA SER A 188 59.32 10.73 -10.46
C SER A 188 59.42 9.52 -11.43
N SER A 189 60.52 9.15 -12.13
CA SER A 189 61.97 9.35 -11.96
C SER A 189 62.74 9.05 -13.27
N SER A 190 63.93 9.66 -13.43
CA SER A 190 65.18 9.15 -14.06
C SER A 190 65.25 8.67 -15.52
N ALA A 191 66.06 9.38 -16.34
CA ALA A 191 67.22 8.91 -17.14
C ALA A 191 67.43 9.84 -18.35
N SER A 192 68.55 10.58 -18.46
CA SER A 192 69.70 10.27 -19.34
C SER A 192 69.28 10.21 -20.84
N SER A 193 69.81 10.92 -21.83
CA SER A 193 71.07 11.63 -22.03
C SER A 193 71.06 12.23 -23.47
N SER A 194 71.90 13.25 -23.72
CA SER A 194 72.69 13.48 -24.96
C SER A 194 71.98 13.77 -26.30
N SER A 195 72.13 15.01 -26.82
CA SER A 195 72.97 15.38 -27.99
C SER A 195 72.17 15.40 -29.31
N ALA A 196 72.37 16.24 -30.32
CA ALA A 196 73.23 17.38 -30.66
C ALA A 196 72.43 18.17 -31.73
N GLY A 197 72.54 19.49 -31.83
CA GLY A 197 73.50 20.13 -32.72
C GLY A 197 72.74 20.95 -33.75
#